data_AF-A0A939KXS2-F1
#
_entry.id   AF-A0A939KXS2-F1
#
_cell.length_a   1.000
_cell.length_b   1.000
_cell.length_c   1.000
_cell.angle_alpha   90.00
_cell.angle_beta   90.00
_cell.angle_gamma   90.00
#
_symmetry.space_group_name_H-M   'P 1'
#
loop_
_entity.id
_entity.type
_entity.pdbx_description
1 polymer ?
#
loop_
_entity_poly.entity_id
_entity_poly.type
_entity_poly.pdbx_seq_one_letter_code
_entity_poly.pdbx_strand_id
1 'polypeptide(L)'
;MALRVRVELTWDTGRLTDEHLSAALDTPDLGGLRQYADVLHGDRPGRHHDARSIAADTLSCFPGCAVVAVGSERELLVLARTGERVRVPRGGGPFREPALIGSLVHAWLVSGRPAADLLALVAVRGAQPRERASIRPTSRSASGAPSPR
;
A
#
# COMPACT_ATOMS: atom_id res chain seq x y z
N MET A 1 1.86 -10.43 -8.29
CA MET A 1 2.19 -9.55 -9.43
C MET A 1 2.74 -8.23 -8.89
N ALA A 2 3.74 -7.63 -9.56
CA ALA A 2 4.24 -6.29 -9.22
C ALA A 2 3.60 -5.22 -10.09
N LEU A 3 3.34 -4.05 -9.51
CA LEU A 3 2.63 -2.93 -10.12
C LEU A 3 3.38 -1.65 -9.80
N ARG A 4 3.54 -0.78 -10.81
CA ARG A 4 3.87 0.62 -10.55
C ARG A 4 2.59 1.33 -10.12
N VAL A 5 2.59 1.87 -8.92
CA VAL A 5 1.45 2.57 -8.34
C VAL A 5 1.76 4.06 -8.32
N ARG A 6 0.78 4.86 -8.75
CA ARG A 6 0.80 6.32 -8.63
C ARG A 6 -0.26 6.74 -7.65
N VAL A 7 0.15 7.43 -6.58
CA VAL A 7 -0.75 7.99 -5.57
C VAL A 7 -0.71 9.50 -5.69
N GLU A 8 -1.88 10.12 -5.73
CA GLU A 8 -2.02 11.57 -5.71
C GLU A 8 -2.72 11.99 -4.42
N LEU A 9 -2.01 12.76 -3.60
CA LEU A 9 -2.52 13.33 -2.36
C LEU A 9 -2.78 14.80 -2.57
N THR A 10 -3.97 15.26 -2.20
CA THR A 10 -4.38 16.66 -2.29
C THR A 10 -4.95 17.10 -0.95
N TRP A 11 -4.61 18.31 -0.52
CA TRP A 11 -5.15 18.99 0.65
C TRP A 11 -5.23 20.49 0.35
N ASP A 12 -5.84 21.26 1.25
CA ASP A 12 -6.23 22.66 0.99
C ASP A 12 -5.09 23.57 0.49
N THR A 13 -3.86 23.26 0.88
CA THR A 13 -2.67 24.09 0.59
C THR A 13 -1.65 23.42 -0.33
N GLY A 14 -1.94 22.23 -0.86
CA GLY A 14 -0.93 21.52 -1.66
C GLY A 14 -1.36 20.20 -2.27
N ARG A 15 -0.46 19.70 -3.12
CA ARG A 15 -0.59 18.41 -3.79
C ARG A 15 0.76 17.71 -3.81
N LEU A 16 0.74 16.39 -3.66
CA LEU A 16 1.88 15.52 -3.85
C LEU A 16 1.50 14.37 -4.79
N THR A 17 2.43 14.03 -5.69
CA THR A 17 2.35 12.82 -6.50
C THR A 17 3.51 11.92 -6.11
N ASP A 18 3.18 10.67 -5.78
CA ASP A 18 4.14 9.63 -5.43
C ASP A 18 4.00 8.49 -6.44
N GLU A 19 5.12 8.01 -6.97
CA GLU A 19 5.17 6.85 -7.87
C GLU A 19 6.15 5.82 -7.31
N HIS A 20 5.66 4.61 -7.04
CA HIS A 20 6.44 3.57 -6.37
C HIS A 20 6.09 2.18 -6.90
N LEU A 21 6.93 1.20 -6.59
CA LEU A 21 6.70 -0.20 -6.93
C LEU A 21 6.01 -0.92 -5.77
N SER A 22 4.87 -1.53 -6.07
CA SER A 22 4.07 -2.31 -5.12
C SER A 22 3.98 -3.75 -5.59
N ALA A 23 4.14 -4.72 -4.70
CA ALA A 23 4.04 -6.13 -5.07
C ALA A 23 3.31 -6.97 -4.02
N ALA A 24 2.56 -7.95 -4.50
CA ALA A 24 1.91 -8.92 -3.65
C ALA A 24 2.93 -9.92 -3.08
N LEU A 25 2.79 -10.29 -1.80
CA LEU A 25 3.66 -11.24 -1.10
C LEU A 25 3.66 -12.65 -1.72
N ASP A 26 2.61 -13.00 -2.47
CA ASP A 26 2.47 -14.27 -3.19
C ASP A 26 3.06 -14.24 -4.62
N THR A 27 3.78 -13.17 -4.98
CA THR A 27 4.41 -13.05 -6.31
C THR A 27 5.49 -14.13 -6.49
N PRO A 28 5.45 -14.95 -7.58
CA PRO A 28 6.38 -16.06 -7.79
C PRO A 28 7.87 -15.71 -7.86
N ASP A 29 8.19 -14.45 -8.20
CA ASP A 29 9.57 -13.94 -8.25
C ASP A 29 9.73 -12.69 -7.35
N LEU A 30 9.27 -12.80 -6.10
CA LEU A 30 9.41 -11.71 -5.15
C LEU A 30 10.89 -11.40 -4.86
N GLY A 31 11.77 -12.41 -4.96
CA GLY A 31 13.23 -12.26 -4.76
C GLY A 31 13.88 -11.24 -5.69
N GLY A 32 13.48 -11.20 -6.96
CA GLY A 32 13.96 -10.19 -7.93
C GLY A 32 13.57 -8.75 -7.56
N LEU A 33 12.57 -8.56 -6.70
CA LEU A 33 12.06 -7.25 -6.27
C LEU A 33 12.62 -6.78 -4.93
N ARG A 34 13.54 -7.55 -4.33
CA ARG A 34 14.05 -7.35 -2.98
C ARG A 34 14.58 -5.93 -2.67
N GLN A 35 15.19 -5.29 -3.68
CA GLN A 35 15.78 -3.95 -3.57
C GLN A 35 14.90 -2.85 -4.19
N TYR A 36 13.78 -3.21 -4.82
CA TYR A 36 13.01 -2.31 -5.67
C TYR A 36 11.56 -2.14 -5.25
N ALA A 37 10.96 -3.12 -4.55
CA ALA A 37 9.59 -3.00 -4.09
C ALA A 37 9.54 -2.09 -2.85
N ASP A 38 8.94 -0.91 -3.01
CA ASP A 38 8.71 0.05 -1.92
C ASP A 38 7.59 -0.45 -0.99
N VAL A 39 6.56 -1.06 -1.58
CA VAL A 39 5.39 -1.57 -0.87
C VAL A 39 5.22 -3.06 -1.12
N LEU A 40 5.10 -3.82 -0.03
CA LEU A 40 4.72 -5.23 -0.09
C LEU A 40 3.38 -5.45 0.59
N HIS A 41 2.51 -6.23 -0.02
CA HIS A 41 1.17 -6.42 0.51
C HIS A 41 0.67 -7.85 0.37
N GLY A 42 -0.20 -8.28 1.27
CA GLY A 42 -0.80 -9.60 1.17
C GLY A 42 -2.02 -9.74 2.04
N ASP A 43 -2.95 -10.56 1.57
CA ASP A 43 -4.00 -11.08 2.42
C ASP A 43 -3.49 -12.30 3.17
N ARG A 44 -3.76 -12.31 4.48
CA ARG A 44 -3.71 -13.46 5.38
C ARG A 44 -2.44 -14.33 5.28
N PRO A 45 -1.56 -14.34 6.28
CA PRO A 45 -0.65 -15.48 6.43
C PRO A 45 -1.43 -16.78 6.62
N GLY A 46 -0.85 -17.90 6.20
CA GLY A 46 -1.29 -19.22 6.61
C GLY A 46 -1.47 -19.34 8.13
N ARG A 47 -2.16 -20.40 8.57
CA ARG A 47 -2.82 -20.59 9.88
C ARG A 47 -1.99 -20.39 11.18
N HIS A 48 -0.74 -19.91 11.15
CA HIS A 48 0.16 -19.93 12.30
C HIS A 48 1.01 -18.67 12.56
N HIS A 49 0.91 -17.60 11.76
CA HIS A 49 1.68 -16.36 12.00
C HIS A 49 0.78 -15.14 12.19
N ASP A 50 1.05 -14.31 13.19
CA ASP A 50 0.36 -13.03 13.38
C ASP A 50 0.86 -11.98 12.36
N ALA A 51 -0.01 -11.07 11.92
CA ALA A 51 0.26 -10.09 10.87
C ALA A 51 1.49 -9.21 11.14
N ARG A 52 1.83 -8.95 12.41
CA ARG A 52 2.98 -8.13 12.80
C ARG A 52 4.29 -8.88 12.55
N SER A 53 4.34 -10.16 12.91
CA SER A 53 5.51 -11.01 12.68
C SER A 53 5.85 -11.07 11.18
N ILE A 54 4.86 -11.33 10.31
CA ILE A 54 5.09 -11.32 8.85
C ILE A 54 5.58 -9.97 8.36
N ALA A 55 4.98 -8.88 8.81
CA ALA A 55 5.39 -7.55 8.37
C ALA A 55 6.84 -7.25 8.77
N ALA A 56 7.23 -7.60 10.01
CA ALA A 56 8.60 -7.41 10.49
C ALA A 56 9.61 -8.30 9.76
N ASP A 57 9.29 -9.57 9.55
CA ASP A 57 10.13 -10.52 8.81
C ASP A 57 10.28 -10.09 7.35
N THR A 58 9.19 -9.62 6.74
CA THR A 58 9.20 -9.08 5.38
C THR A 58 10.11 -7.86 5.29
N LEU A 59 9.97 -6.87 6.18
CA LEU A 59 10.88 -5.71 6.17
C LEU A 59 12.34 -6.11 6.39
N SER A 60 12.61 -7.13 7.18
CA SER A 60 13.98 -7.63 7.39
C SER A 60 14.53 -8.30 6.12
N CYS A 61 13.70 -9.05 5.41
CA CYS A 61 14.06 -9.72 4.17
C CYS A 61 14.13 -8.78 2.96
N PHE A 62 13.38 -7.68 2.95
CA PHE A 62 13.21 -6.80 1.78
C PHE A 62 13.73 -5.38 2.07
N PRO A 63 15.05 -5.11 1.99
CA PRO A 63 15.63 -3.82 2.36
C PRO A 63 15.10 -2.62 1.56
N GLY A 64 14.66 -2.84 0.31
CA GLY A 64 14.02 -1.78 -0.50
C GLY A 64 12.60 -1.45 -0.06
N CYS A 65 11.95 -2.31 0.74
CA CYS A 65 10.58 -2.11 1.17
C CYS A 65 10.49 -1.11 2.31
N ALA A 66 9.78 -0.01 2.07
CA ALA A 66 9.48 1.02 3.06
C ALA A 66 8.21 0.70 3.85
N VAL A 67 7.23 0.01 3.25
CA VAL A 67 5.93 -0.28 3.88
C VAL A 67 5.45 -1.69 3.56
N VAL A 68 5.02 -2.42 4.59
CA VAL A 68 4.34 -3.72 4.44
C VAL A 68 2.90 -3.64 4.94
N ALA A 69 1.94 -4.07 4.13
CA ALA A 69 0.52 -4.10 4.45
C ALA A 69 -0.01 -5.55 4.47
N VAL A 70 -0.39 -6.05 5.65
CA VAL A 70 -0.85 -7.43 5.87
C VAL A 70 -2.28 -7.45 6.40
N GLY A 71 -3.18 -8.03 5.61
CA GLY A 71 -4.58 -8.22 5.99
C GLY A 71 -4.77 -9.39 6.97
N SER A 72 -5.68 -9.21 7.94
CA SER A 72 -6.20 -10.25 8.83
C SER A 72 -7.74 -10.27 8.79
N GLU A 73 -8.39 -11.26 9.39
CA GLU A 73 -9.87 -11.31 9.44
C GLU A 73 -10.52 -10.05 10.02
N ARG A 74 -9.87 -9.39 10.98
CA ARG A 74 -10.44 -8.28 11.74
C ARG A 74 -9.95 -6.91 11.28
N GLU A 75 -8.70 -6.85 10.83
CA GLU A 75 -8.01 -5.60 10.52
C GLU A 75 -6.94 -5.78 9.45
N LEU A 76 -6.58 -4.68 8.81
CA LEU A 76 -5.36 -4.53 8.03
C LEU A 76 -4.31 -3.86 8.90
N LEU A 77 -3.15 -4.51 9.02
CA LEU A 77 -1.96 -3.92 9.62
C LEU A 77 -1.06 -3.35 8.52
N VAL A 78 -0.60 -2.13 8.71
CA VAL A 78 0.48 -1.54 7.91
C VAL A 78 1.64 -1.23 8.84
N LEU A 79 2.84 -1.66 8.47
CA LEU A 79 4.08 -1.42 9.19
C LEU A 79 5.07 -0.71 8.27
N ALA A 80 5.56 0.44 8.70
CA ALA A 80 6.63 1.17 8.02
C ALA A 80 8.00 0.69 8.51
N ARG A 81 9.03 0.79 7.65
CA ARG A 81 10.44 0.50 8.00
C ARG A 81 10.95 1.36 9.15
N THR A 82 10.44 2.58 9.25
CA THR A 82 10.73 3.53 10.33
C THR A 82 10.11 3.11 11.68
N GLY A 83 9.24 2.09 11.68
CA GLY A 83 8.68 1.47 12.88
C GLY A 83 7.23 1.84 13.17
N GLU A 84 6.69 2.87 12.50
CA GLU A 84 5.31 3.33 12.61
C GLU A 84 4.33 2.26 12.14
N ARG A 85 3.14 2.27 12.76
CA ARG A 85 2.11 1.26 12.56
C ARG A 85 0.76 1.92 12.37
N VAL A 86 0.02 1.44 11.37
CA VAL A 86 -1.36 1.84 11.10
C VAL A 86 -2.23 0.59 11.15
N ARG A 87 -3.35 0.65 11.87
CA ARG A 87 -4.35 -0.42 11.94
C ARG A 87 -5.66 0.10 11.38
N VAL A 88 -6.20 -0.60 10.39
CA VAL A 88 -7.46 -0.25 9.73
C VAL A 88 -8.47 -1.38 9.96
N PRO A 89 -9.57 -1.16 10.70
CA PRO A 89 -10.61 -2.17 10.89
C PRO A 89 -11.24 -2.57 9.54
N ARG A 90 -11.58 -3.85 9.35
CA ARG A 90 -12.24 -4.32 8.11
C ARG A 90 -13.70 -3.88 7.95
N GLY A 91 -14.32 -3.36 9.02
CA GLY A 91 -15.73 -3.01 9.09
C GLY A 91 -16.06 -1.58 8.62
N GLY A 92 -16.07 -1.34 7.31
CA GLY A 92 -16.80 -0.20 6.70
C GLY A 92 -15.94 0.75 5.86
N GLY A 93 -16.12 0.71 4.53
CA GLY A 93 -15.53 1.66 3.59
C GLY A 93 -14.67 1.02 2.49
N PRO A 94 -14.17 1.83 1.53
CA PRO A 94 -13.35 1.38 0.39
C PRO A 94 -11.93 0.90 0.80
N PHE A 95 -11.59 1.02 2.09
CA PHE A 95 -10.26 0.73 2.65
C PHE A 95 -10.02 -0.76 2.95
N ARG A 96 -10.37 -1.64 2.01
CA ARG A 96 -10.25 -3.10 2.17
C ARG A 96 -9.00 -3.70 1.55
N GLU A 97 -8.41 -3.01 0.58
CA GLU A 97 -7.31 -3.54 -0.22
C GLU A 97 -5.95 -3.21 0.41
N PRO A 98 -5.17 -4.21 0.87
CA PRO A 98 -3.86 -4.01 1.49
C PRO A 98 -2.91 -3.20 0.60
N ALA A 99 -2.94 -3.44 -0.71
CA ALA A 99 -2.12 -2.73 -1.69
C ALA A 99 -2.38 -1.22 -1.67
N LEU A 100 -3.64 -0.81 -1.69
CA LEU A 100 -4.04 0.59 -1.74
C LEU A 100 -3.65 1.33 -0.46
N ILE A 101 -3.89 0.72 0.70
CA ILE A 101 -3.57 1.33 1.99
C ILE A 101 -2.06 1.40 2.19
N GLY A 102 -1.31 0.34 1.86
CA GLY A 102 0.15 0.37 1.92
C GLY A 102 0.74 1.48 1.05
N SER A 103 0.20 1.63 -0.17
CA SER A 103 0.60 2.69 -1.12
C SER A 103 0.25 4.09 -0.62
N LEU A 104 -0.92 4.27 0.01
CA LEU A 104 -1.33 5.54 0.61
C LEU A 104 -0.42 5.92 1.79
N VAL A 105 -0.12 4.97 2.66
CA VAL A 105 0.77 5.16 3.80
C VAL A 105 2.19 5.50 3.32
N HIS A 106 2.68 4.82 2.29
CA HIS A 106 3.95 5.15 1.64
C HIS A 106 4.00 6.61 1.17
N ALA A 107 3.02 7.02 0.34
CA ALA A 107 2.95 8.39 -0.16
C ALA A 107 2.85 9.43 0.95
N TRP A 108 2.12 9.13 2.03
CA TRP A 108 2.02 9.99 3.20
C TRP A 108 3.38 10.18 3.89
N LEU A 109 4.12 9.09 4.11
CA LEU A 109 5.45 9.15 4.72
C LEU A 109 6.46 9.89 3.84
N VAL A 110 6.44 9.63 2.52
CA VAL A 110 7.30 10.33 1.54
C VAL A 110 7.00 11.84 1.51
N SER A 111 5.77 12.26 1.82
CA SER A 111 5.43 13.68 1.96
C SER A 111 6.04 14.37 3.19
N GLY A 112 6.82 13.64 4.00
CA GLY A 112 7.46 14.16 5.22
C GLY A 112 6.51 14.28 6.41
N ARG A 113 5.34 13.64 6.33
CA ARG A 113 4.30 13.72 7.37
C ARG A 113 4.32 12.48 8.27
N PRO A 114 4.07 12.63 9.59
CA PRO A 114 4.08 11.50 10.51
C PRO A 114 2.85 10.61 10.29
N ALA A 115 3.00 9.30 10.46
CA ALA A 115 1.90 8.33 10.32
C ALA A 115 0.73 8.59 11.30
N ALA A 116 1.01 9.23 12.44
CA ALA A 116 -0.01 9.60 13.44
C ALA A 116 -1.10 10.52 12.86
N ASP A 117 -0.71 11.45 11.98
CA ASP A 117 -1.65 12.37 11.34
C ASP A 117 -2.57 11.64 10.36
N LEU A 118 -2.05 10.63 9.67
CA LEU A 118 -2.85 9.76 8.80
C LEU A 118 -3.88 8.97 9.59
N LEU A 119 -3.50 8.44 10.76
CA LEU A 119 -4.42 7.74 11.66
C LEU A 119 -5.54 8.64 12.16
N ALA A 120 -5.23 9.89 12.52
CA ALA A 120 -6.24 10.86 12.92
C ALA A 120 -7.25 11.11 11.78
N LEU A 121 -6.78 11.25 10.53
CA LEU A 121 -7.65 11.41 9.36
C LEU A 121 -8.54 10.19 9.10
N VAL A 122 -8.00 8.98 9.20
CA VAL A 122 -8.74 7.72 9.01
C VAL A 122 -9.75 7.51 10.15
N ALA A 123 -9.40 7.82 11.39
CA ALA A 123 -10.29 7.71 12.54
C ALA A 123 -11.48 8.68 12.44
N VAL A 124 -11.25 9.92 11.98
CA VAL A 124 -12.31 10.92 11.77
C VAL A 124 -13.25 10.51 10.62
N ARG A 125 -12.73 9.97 9.52
CA ARG A 125 -13.56 9.52 8.38
C ARG A 125 -14.24 8.17 8.60
N GLY A 126 -13.68 7.28 9.41
CA GLY A 126 -14.34 6.03 9.82
C GLY A 126 -15.62 6.26 10.65
N ALA A 127 -15.78 7.45 11.23
CA ALA A 127 -16.99 7.87 11.93
C ALA A 127 -18.05 8.53 11.01
N GLN A 128 -17.76 8.75 9.72
CA GLN A 128 -18.66 9.41 8.77
C GLN A 128 -18.82 8.59 7.49
N PRO A 129 -20.01 8.03 7.19
CA PRO A 129 -20.23 7.34 5.94
C PRO A 129 -20.43 8.35 4.82
N ARG A 130 -19.39 8.58 4.00
CA ARG A 130 -19.39 8.88 2.55
C ARG A 130 -18.14 9.68 2.18
N GLU A 131 -17.28 9.13 1.32
CA GLU A 131 -16.80 9.79 0.09
C GLU A 131 -15.83 8.91 -0.71
N ARG A 132 -15.84 9.10 -2.03
CA ARG A 132 -15.18 8.28 -3.04
C ARG A 132 -13.67 8.58 -3.10
N ALA A 133 -12.84 7.59 -2.79
CA ALA A 133 -11.47 7.55 -3.29
C ALA A 133 -11.49 6.94 -4.71
N SER A 134 -11.00 7.66 -5.72
CA SER A 134 -10.79 7.09 -7.05
C SER A 134 -9.30 6.85 -7.28
N ILE A 135 -8.92 5.60 -7.45
CA ILE A 135 -7.58 5.18 -7.88
C ILE A 135 -7.74 4.70 -9.31
N ARG A 136 -6.98 5.29 -10.25
CA ARG A 136 -6.96 4.84 -11.64
C ARG A 136 -5.72 3.95 -11.85
N PRO A 137 -5.88 2.68 -12.23
CA PRO A 137 -4.76 1.89 -12.71
C PRO A 137 -4.25 2.48 -14.04
N THR A 138 -2.95 2.72 -14.15
CA THR A 138 -2.32 3.07 -15.42
C THR A 138 -2.03 1.79 -16.19
N SER A 139 -2.92 1.44 -17.12
CA SER A 139 -2.60 0.46 -18.15
C SER A 139 -1.55 1.06 -19.09
N ARG A 140 -0.44 0.34 -19.26
CA ARG A 140 0.60 0.71 -20.23
C ARG A 140 0.07 0.36 -21.63
N SER A 141 -0.22 1.37 -22.44
CA SER A 141 -0.46 1.19 -23.88
C SER A 141 0.80 0.63 -24.53
N ALA A 142 0.72 -0.63 -25.00
CA ALA A 142 1.66 -1.13 -25.99
C ALA A 142 1.31 -0.49 -27.33
N SER A 143 2.16 0.43 -27.77
CA SER A 143 2.20 0.96 -29.14
C SER A 143 2.83 -0.09 -30.06
N GLY A 144 2.17 -0.36 -31.19
CA GLY A 144 2.85 -0.68 -32.44
C GLY A 144 2.65 -2.10 -33.00
N ALA A 145 1.83 -2.21 -34.05
CA ALA A 145 2.20 -2.93 -35.27
C ALA A 145 1.37 -2.40 -36.47
N PRO A 146 1.95 -2.31 -37.68
CA PRO A 146 1.36 -1.61 -38.83
C PRO A 146 0.40 -2.49 -39.66
N SER A 147 -0.51 -1.82 -40.37
CA SER A 147 -1.42 -2.42 -41.36
C SER A 147 -0.67 -3.15 -42.49
N PRO A 148 -1.11 -4.34 -42.90
CA PRO A 148 -0.90 -4.81 -44.25
C PRO A 148 -2.07 -4.36 -45.16
N ARG A 149 -1.72 -4.06 -46.40
CA ARG A 149 -2.64 -3.78 -47.52
C ARG A 149 -3.35 -5.04 -47.97
#